data_AF-A0A7R9G765-F1
#
_entry.id   AF-A0A7R9G765-F1
#
_cell.length_a   1.000
_cell.length_b   1.000
_cell.length_c   1.000
_cell.angle_alpha   90.00
_cell.angle_beta   90.00
_cell.angle_gamma   90.00
#
_symmetry.space_group_name_H-M   'P 1'
#
loop_
_entity.id
_entity.type
_entity.pdbx_description
1 polymer ?
#
loop_
_entity_poly.entity_id
_entity_poly.type
_entity_poly.pdbx_seq_one_letter_code
_entity_poly.pdbx_strand_id
1 'polypeptide(L)'
;LNAELFYVRDGVVNDYALNFSVPVPAHISELYFIWQSLTGMPLPYVVKLRVSDNEALVAPLLNISHTGHIPVVAEAFMVSLSCSKAVDAEVDVILNLNISLNKLANNITTLTFRRKKICLK
;
A
#
# COMPACT_ATOMS: atom_id res chain seq x y z
N LEU A 1 5.32 -9.98 -18.73
CA LEU A 1 3.86 -9.78 -18.60
C LEU A 1 3.66 -8.41 -17.96
N ASN A 2 2.98 -7.48 -18.62
CA ASN A 2 2.42 -6.31 -17.93
C ASN A 2 1.01 -6.70 -17.51
N ALA A 3 0.78 -6.83 -16.20
CA ALA A 3 -0.53 -7.13 -15.63
C ALA A 3 -0.91 -5.98 -14.70
N GLU A 4 -2.12 -5.45 -14.88
CA GLU A 4 -2.69 -4.45 -14.00
C GLU A 4 -3.50 -5.16 -12.91
N LEU A 5 -3.25 -4.83 -11.64
CA LEU A 5 -3.96 -5.39 -10.49
C LEU A 5 -4.82 -4.31 -9.84
N PHE A 6 -6.14 -4.48 -9.92
CA PHE A 6 -7.10 -3.58 -9.29
C PHE A 6 -7.54 -4.11 -7.93
N TYR A 7 -7.25 -3.34 -6.87
CA TYR A 7 -7.71 -3.62 -5.50
C TYR A 7 -9.09 -3.04 -5.20
N VAL A 8 -9.43 -1.95 -5.88
CA VAL A 8 -10.76 -1.33 -5.86
C VAL A 8 -11.11 -0.99 -7.30
N ARG A 9 -12.32 -1.33 -7.73
CA ARG A 9 -12.84 -1.00 -9.05
C ARG A 9 -14.29 -0.54 -8.92
N ASP A 10 -14.60 0.62 -9.48
CA ASP A 10 -15.95 1.21 -9.45
C ASP A 10 -16.56 1.29 -8.03
N GLY A 11 -15.70 1.58 -7.03
CA GLY A 11 -16.08 1.68 -5.62
C GLY A 11 -16.22 0.33 -4.90
N VAL A 12 -16.02 -0.80 -5.57
CA VAL A 12 -16.09 -2.15 -5.00
C VAL A 12 -14.70 -2.66 -4.68
N VAL A 13 -14.51 -3.14 -3.46
CA VAL A 13 -13.26 -3.75 -2.99
C VAL A 13 -13.11 -5.15 -3.57
N ASN A 14 -11.93 -5.48 -4.07
CA ASN A 14 -11.58 -6.82 -4.53
C ASN A 14 -10.91 -7.59 -3.38
N ASP A 15 -11.73 -8.23 -2.54
CA ASP A 15 -11.25 -8.99 -1.37
C ASP A 15 -10.33 -10.14 -1.76
N TYR A 16 -10.55 -10.73 -2.94
CA TYR A 16 -9.66 -11.76 -3.47
C TYR A 16 -8.25 -11.21 -3.66
N ALA A 17 -8.10 -10.06 -4.33
CA ALA A 17 -6.79 -9.42 -4.53
C ALA A 17 -6.10 -9.02 -3.23
N LEU A 18 -6.85 -8.64 -2.19
CA LEU A 18 -6.29 -8.25 -0.88
C LEU A 18 -5.81 -9.44 -0.04
N ASN A 19 -6.27 -10.66 -0.32
CA ASN A 19 -5.84 -11.86 0.40
C ASN A 19 -4.47 -12.40 -0.05
N PHE A 20 -3.94 -11.95 -1.19
CA PHE A 20 -2.63 -12.38 -1.67
C PHE A 20 -1.50 -11.56 -1.07
N SER A 21 -0.48 -12.25 -0.55
CA SER A 21 0.83 -11.63 -0.32
C SER A 21 1.64 -11.69 -1.61
N VAL A 22 1.75 -10.55 -2.28
CA VAL A 22 2.42 -10.48 -3.58
C VAL A 22 3.93 -10.41 -3.38
N PRO A 23 4.72 -11.32 -3.99
CA PRO A 23 6.17 -11.28 -3.88
C PRO A 23 6.74 -10.05 -4.59
N VAL A 24 7.72 -9.40 -3.94
CA VAL A 24 8.47 -8.25 -4.46
C VAL A 24 9.94 -8.68 -4.59
N PRO A 25 10.45 -8.83 -5.83
CA PRO A 25 11.83 -9.23 -6.09
C PRO A 25 12.88 -8.36 -5.40
N ALA A 26 14.08 -8.90 -5.21
CA ALA A 26 15.20 -8.22 -4.55
C ALA A 26 15.57 -6.87 -5.20
N HIS A 27 15.52 -6.79 -6.52
CA HIS A 27 15.88 -5.60 -7.31
C HIS A 27 14.81 -4.49 -7.33
N ILE A 28 13.58 -4.77 -6.91
CA ILE A 28 12.52 -3.76 -6.85
C ILE A 28 12.54 -3.09 -5.48
N SER A 29 12.83 -1.79 -5.46
CA SER A 29 12.88 -0.96 -4.24
C SER A 29 11.66 -0.04 -4.09
N GLU A 30 10.80 0.07 -5.10
CA GLU A 30 9.71 1.03 -5.13
C GLU A 30 8.44 0.38 -5.67
N LEU A 31 7.33 0.62 -4.98
CA LEU A 31 5.99 0.25 -5.43
C LEU A 31 5.17 1.50 -5.64
N TYR A 32 4.48 1.58 -6.77
CA TYR A 32 3.56 2.66 -7.07
C TYR A 32 2.12 2.17 -6.97
N PHE A 33 1.29 2.96 -6.29
CA PHE A 33 -0.14 2.72 -6.17
C PHE A 33 -0.87 3.91 -6.78
N ILE A 34 -1.78 3.64 -7.71
CA ILE A 34 -2.63 4.64 -8.34
C ILE A 34 -3.97 4.64 -7.63
N TRP A 35 -4.46 5.83 -7.27
CA TRP A 35 -5.72 6.00 -6.57
C TRP A 35 -6.47 7.26 -7.03
N GLN A 36 -7.78 7.25 -6.82
CA GLN A 36 -8.64 8.42 -6.99
C GLN A 36 -9.94 8.22 -6.22
N SER A 37 -10.59 9.33 -5.88
CA SER A 37 -11.96 9.34 -5.39
C SER A 37 -12.94 9.45 -6.55
N LEU A 38 -13.85 8.48 -6.65
CA LEU A 38 -14.94 8.50 -7.63
C LEU A 38 -16.21 9.21 -7.12
N THR A 39 -16.20 9.72 -5.88
CA THR A 39 -17.36 10.42 -5.30
C THR A 39 -17.49 11.88 -5.75
N GLY A 40 -16.53 12.37 -6.55
CA GLY A 40 -16.44 13.78 -6.94
C GLY A 40 -15.87 14.70 -5.86
N MET A 41 -15.50 14.18 -4.68
CA MET A 41 -14.87 14.92 -3.58
C MET A 41 -13.68 14.14 -2.99
N PRO A 42 -12.66 14.82 -2.44
CA PRO A 42 -11.55 14.14 -1.78
C PRO A 42 -12.01 13.32 -0.57
N LEU A 43 -11.48 12.10 -0.41
CA LEU A 43 -11.84 11.21 0.70
C LEU A 43 -10.73 11.18 1.76
N PRO A 44 -11.02 11.44 3.05
CA PRO A 44 -10.00 11.38 4.08
C PRO A 44 -9.46 9.95 4.23
N TYR A 45 -8.14 9.85 4.39
CA TYR A 45 -7.46 8.58 4.61
C TYR A 45 -6.48 8.64 5.79
N VAL A 46 -6.19 7.45 6.33
CA VAL A 46 -5.08 7.18 7.24
C VAL A 46 -4.33 5.97 6.74
N VAL A 47 -3.00 6.07 6.60
CA VAL A 47 -2.13 5.01 6.10
C VAL A 47 -1.09 4.59 7.13
N LYS A 48 -0.96 3.27 7.32
CA LYS A 48 -0.02 2.66 8.28
C LYS A 48 0.78 1.55 7.61
N LEU A 49 2.09 1.56 7.83
CA LEU A 49 3.02 0.55 7.37
C LEU A 49 3.49 -0.32 8.54
N ARG A 50 3.67 -1.62 8.29
CA ARG A 50 4.29 -2.58 9.21
C ARG A 50 5.23 -3.49 8.44
N VAL A 51 6.32 -3.86 9.09
CA VAL A 51 7.37 -4.73 8.55
C VAL A 51 7.68 -5.81 9.58
N SER A 52 7.85 -7.06 9.13
CA SER A 52 8.15 -8.18 10.02
C SER A 52 9.60 -8.24 10.50
N ASP A 53 10.54 -7.70 9.71
CA ASP A 53 11.97 -7.76 9.96
C ASP A 53 12.65 -6.42 9.58
N ASN A 54 13.03 -5.65 10.60
CA ASN A 54 13.72 -4.36 10.43
C ASN A 54 15.25 -4.50 10.29
N GLU A 55 15.81 -5.69 10.50
CA GLU A 55 17.22 -5.96 10.23
C GLU A 55 17.42 -6.16 8.72
N ALA A 56 16.50 -6.86 8.05
CA ALA A 56 16.52 -7.11 6.61
C ALA A 56 16.08 -5.93 5.74
N LEU A 57 15.06 -5.19 6.18
CA LEU A 57 14.42 -4.12 5.44
C LEU A 57 14.41 -2.83 6.27
N VAL A 58 14.95 -1.76 5.72
CA VAL A 58 14.89 -0.43 6.35
C VAL A 58 13.43 0.04 6.38
N ALA A 59 13.06 0.80 7.41
CA ALA A 59 11.72 1.36 7.58
C ALA A 59 11.20 1.97 6.25
N PRO A 60 10.09 1.45 5.69
CA PRO A 60 9.54 1.91 4.43
C PRO A 60 9.12 3.38 4.48
N LEU A 61 9.36 4.09 3.38
CA LEU A 61 9.00 5.51 3.24
C LEU A 61 7.83 5.69 2.28
N LEU A 62 7.01 6.70 2.55
CA LEU A 62 5.92 7.15 1.68
C LEU A 62 6.27 8.53 1.13
N ASN A 63 5.90 8.81 -0.12
CA ASN A 63 5.95 10.17 -0.69
C ASN A 63 4.67 10.99 -0.38
N ILE A 64 3.80 10.48 0.51
CA ILE A 64 2.58 11.12 0.98
C ILE A 64 2.57 11.13 2.52
N SER A 65 1.73 11.98 3.10
CA SER A 65 1.53 12.01 4.55
C SER A 65 0.78 10.77 5.06
N HIS A 66 0.98 10.42 6.34
CA HIS A 66 0.26 9.31 6.97
C HIS A 66 -1.25 9.55 7.11
N THR A 67 -1.67 10.82 7.06
CA THR A 67 -3.06 11.25 7.06
C THR A 67 -3.24 12.30 5.98
N GLY A 68 -4.35 12.24 5.24
CA GLY A 68 -4.57 13.16 4.14
C GLY A 68 -5.92 12.93 3.46
N HIS A 69 -6.02 13.35 2.20
CA HIS A 69 -7.19 13.09 1.37
C HIS A 69 -6.79 12.43 0.05
N ILE A 70 -7.58 11.46 -0.39
CA ILE A 70 -7.45 10.82 -1.70
C ILE A 70 -7.88 11.86 -2.75
N PRO A 71 -7.07 12.10 -3.79
CA PRO A 71 -7.36 13.11 -4.81
C PRO A 71 -8.56 12.69 -5.66
N VAL A 72 -9.23 13.68 -6.27
CA VAL A 72 -10.34 13.44 -7.22
C VAL A 72 -9.84 13.10 -8.62
N VAL A 73 -8.57 13.37 -8.91
CA VAL A 73 -7.88 12.97 -10.14
C VAL A 73 -6.97 11.80 -9.80
N ALA A 74 -6.82 10.84 -10.73
CA ALA A 74 -5.89 9.74 -10.59
C ALA A 74 -4.46 10.24 -10.38
N GLU A 75 -3.90 9.92 -9.22
CA GLU A 75 -2.50 10.20 -8.87
C GLU A 75 -1.82 8.93 -8.37
N ALA A 76 -0.48 8.90 -8.43
CA ALA A 76 0.30 7.80 -7.91
C ALA A 76 1.04 8.22 -6.63
N PHE A 77 1.01 7.36 -5.61
CA PHE A 77 1.92 7.45 -4.47
C PHE A 77 2.89 6.28 -4.47
N MET A 78 4.04 6.48 -3.83
CA MET A 78 5.16 5.55 -3.80
C MET A 78 5.35 4.98 -2.39
N VAL A 79 5.68 3.69 -2.32
CA VAL A 79 6.19 3.01 -1.12
C VAL A 79 7.61 2.54 -1.40
N SER A 80 8.58 3.04 -0.65
CA SER A 80 9.99 2.59 -0.73
C SER A 80 10.22 1.37 0.15
N LEU A 81 10.86 0.33 -0.40
CA LEU A 81 11.15 -0.98 0.20
C LEU A 81 12.65 -1.32 0.06
N SER A 82 13.51 -0.51 0.67
CA SER A 82 14.97 -0.64 0.59
C SER A 82 15.52 -1.66 1.58
N CYS A 83 16.08 -2.76 1.08
CA CYS A 83 16.76 -3.75 1.92
C CYS A 83 18.06 -3.18 2.52
N SER A 84 18.35 -3.54 3.77
CA SER A 84 19.53 -3.05 4.52
C SER A 84 20.86 -3.64 4.04
N LYS A 85 20.80 -4.77 3.32
CA LYS A 85 21.94 -5.62 2.94
C LYS A 85 22.64 -6.34 4.11
N ALA A 86 22.02 -6.36 5.30
CA ALA A 86 22.59 -7.02 6.47
C ALA A 86 22.32 -8.53 6.52
N VAL A 87 21.11 -8.96 6.15
CA VAL A 87 20.58 -10.34 6.24
C VAL A 87 19.85 -10.76 4.97
N ASP A 88 19.91 -12.04 4.61
CA ASP A 88 19.06 -12.63 3.58
C ASP A 88 17.73 -13.03 4.22
N ALA A 89 16.61 -12.47 3.75
CA ALA A 89 15.30 -12.75 4.33
C ALA A 89 14.15 -12.46 3.35
N GLU A 90 13.02 -13.13 3.55
CA GLU A 90 11.73 -12.71 3.01
C GLU A 90 10.98 -11.92 4.08
N VAL A 91 10.70 -10.66 3.79
CA VAL A 91 10.12 -9.71 4.74
C VAL A 91 8.67 -9.42 4.38
N ASP A 92 7.75 -9.68 5.33
CA ASP A 92 6.35 -9.31 5.17
C ASP A 92 6.17 -7.81 5.42
N VAL A 93 5.58 -7.14 4.44
CA VAL A 93 5.25 -5.71 4.48
C VAL A 93 3.75 -5.54 4.34
N ILE A 94 3.14 -4.89 5.32
CA ILE A 94 1.69 -4.66 5.38
C ILE A 94 1.42 -3.16 5.33
N LEU A 95 0.71 -2.73 4.28
CA LEU A 95 0.19 -1.38 4.12
C LEU A 95 -1.31 -1.40 4.42
N ASN A 96 -1.74 -0.76 5.50
CA ASN A 96 -3.15 -0.60 5.84
C ASN A 96 -3.58 0.82 5.48
N LEU A 97 -4.57 0.94 4.59
CA LEU A 97 -5.17 2.19 4.18
C LEU A 97 -6.62 2.23 4.64
N ASN A 98 -6.92 3.10 5.59
CA ASN A 98 -8.26 3.31 6.11
C ASN A 98 -8.85 4.55 5.43
N ILE A 99 -10.01 4.38 4.80
CA ILE A 99 -10.71 5.43 4.04
C ILE A 99 -12.05 5.68 4.70
N SER A 100 -12.35 6.93 5.06
CA SER A 100 -13.64 7.29 5.66
C SER A 100 -14.52 8.00 4.64
N LEU A 101 -15.62 7.37 4.23
CA LEU A 101 -16.57 7.95 3.27
C LEU A 101 -17.43 9.05 3.90
N ASN A 102 -17.80 8.88 5.16
CA ASN A 102 -18.55 9.86 5.93
C ASN A 102 -18.17 9.73 7.41
N LYS A 103 -17.63 10.81 7.99
CA LYS A 103 -17.25 10.85 9.41
C LYS A 103 -18.45 10.61 10.34
N LEU A 104 -19.65 11.04 9.95
CA LEU A 104 -20.87 10.91 10.76
C LEU A 104 -21.44 9.48 10.77
N ALA A 105 -21.22 8.72 9.69
CA ALA A 105 -21.69 7.35 9.58
C ALA A 105 -20.68 6.32 10.12
N ASN A 106 -19.46 6.73 10.48
CA ASN A 106 -18.34 5.86 10.84
C ASN A 106 -18.06 4.74 9.82
N ASN A 107 -18.39 4.98 8.55
CA ASN A 107 -18.16 4.04 7.45
C ASN A 107 -16.69 4.10 7.04
N ILE A 108 -15.88 3.26 7.68
CA ILE A 108 -14.44 3.12 7.41
C ILE A 108 -14.24 1.86 6.56
N THR A 109 -13.75 2.05 5.33
CA THR A 109 -13.26 0.94 4.49
C THR A 109 -11.77 0.77 4.76
N THR A 110 -11.35 -0.45 5.09
CA THR A 110 -9.93 -0.77 5.32
C THR A 110 -9.42 -1.61 4.17
N LEU A 111 -8.37 -1.14 3.50
CA LEU A 111 -7.64 -1.88 2.46
C LEU A 111 -6.29 -2.32 3.05
N THR A 112 -6.05 -3.63 3.02
CA THR A 112 -4.82 -4.22 3.57
C THR A 112 -4.01 -4.82 2.43
N PHE A 113 -2.97 -4.11 1.98
CA PHE A 113 -2.06 -4.61 0.96
C PHE A 113 -0.93 -5.39 1.62
N ARG A 114 -0.73 -6.63 1.18
CA ARG A 114 0.33 -7.52 1.69
C ARG A 114 1.37 -7.73 0.60
N ARG A 115 2.62 -7.45 0.95
CA ARG A 115 3.79 -7.68 0.08
C ARG A 115 4.78 -8.54 0.81
N LYS A 116 5.46 -9.40 0.07
CA LYS A 116 6.56 -10.22 0.57
C LYS A 116 7.84 -9.80 -0.13
N LYS A 117 8.63 -8.95 0.51
CA LYS A 117 9.87 -8.40 -0.05
C LYS A 117 11.00 -9.39 0.13
N ILE A 118 11.63 -9.77 -0.97
CA ILE A 118 12.87 -10.57 -0.93
C ILE A 118 14.03 -9.61 -0.69
N CYS A 119 14.81 -9.83 0.35
CA CYS A 119 16.05 -9.11 0.66
C CYS A 119 17.23 -10.08 0.62
N LEU A 120 18.30 -9.64 -0.05
CA LEU A 120 19.54 -10.37 -0.23
C LEU A 120 20.71 -9.45 0.17
N LYS A 121 21.72 -9.98 0.84
CA LYS A 121 23.00 -9.30 1.15
C LYS A 121 23.68 -8.80 -0.13
#